data_AF-T1G320-F1
#
_entry.id   AF-T1G320-F1
#
_cell.length_a   1.000
_cell.length_b   1.000
_cell.length_c   1.000
_cell.angle_alpha   90.00
_cell.angle_beta   90.00
_cell.angle_gamma   90.00
#
_symmetry.space_group_name_H-M   'P 1'
#
loop_
_entity.id
_entity.type
_entity.pdbx_description
1 polymer ?
#
loop_
_entity_poly.entity_id
_entity_poly.type
_entity_poly.pdbx_seq_one_letter_code
_entity_poly.pdbx_strand_id
1 'polypeptide(L)'
;LSNDVKLFYTMCNGFQLKWSYKLIDTSVPVSDCRINSVENLKKLTISSKYNNCFDPSEIYLSCNDHKNSLKFTDHKLFFELDSCEGYSKVCLVFNKPNYKINNHFEPQCSVWLVDRSLSLHYLTDSFTSYMALMMSHCAIKQWQYAFTEIGLPPQTRVWDVFISLTFGFYFKY
;
A
#
# COMPACT_ATOMS: atom_id res chain seq x y z
N LEU A 1 -12.66 -3.58 10.07
CA LEU A 1 -11.38 -4.29 9.85
C LEU A 1 -11.70 -5.74 9.56
N SER A 2 -11.15 -6.28 8.48
CA SER A 2 -11.20 -7.70 8.14
C SER A 2 -10.48 -8.54 9.20
N ASN A 3 -10.74 -9.84 9.22
CA ASN A 3 -10.22 -10.71 10.29
C ASN A 3 -8.67 -10.77 10.28
N ASP A 4 -8.06 -10.86 9.10
CA ASP A 4 -6.60 -10.85 8.91
C ASP A 4 -5.93 -9.59 9.47
N VAL A 5 -6.50 -8.41 9.19
CA VAL A 5 -6.00 -7.12 9.70
C VAL A 5 -6.14 -7.06 11.22
N LYS A 6 -7.27 -7.51 11.76
CA LYS A 6 -7.48 -7.57 13.22
C LYS A 6 -6.43 -8.47 13.87
N LEU A 7 -6.23 -9.68 13.34
CA LEU A 7 -5.27 -10.63 13.87
C LEU A 7 -3.85 -10.05 13.85
N PHE A 8 -3.43 -9.42 12.75
CA PHE A 8 -2.12 -8.77 12.66
C PHE A 8 -1.95 -7.68 13.73
N TYR A 9 -2.93 -6.78 13.89
CA TYR A 9 -2.83 -5.70 14.85
C TYR A 9 -2.92 -6.17 16.31
N THR A 10 -3.60 -7.28 16.57
CA THR A 10 -3.60 -7.93 17.89
C THR A 10 -2.24 -8.58 18.20
N MET A 11 -1.57 -9.16 17.20
CA MET A 11 -0.34 -9.91 17.39
C MET A 11 0.93 -9.04 17.38
N CYS A 12 1.06 -8.13 16.41
CA CYS A 12 2.28 -7.34 16.18
C CYS A 12 2.11 -5.84 16.41
N ASN A 13 0.90 -5.31 16.19
CA ASN A 13 0.59 -3.88 16.24
C ASN A 13 1.57 -2.97 15.46
N GLY A 14 1.79 -3.30 14.18
CA GLY A 14 2.77 -2.63 13.33
C GLY A 14 3.97 -3.53 13.01
N PHE A 15 4.70 -3.18 11.95
CA PHE A 15 5.80 -3.98 11.45
C PHE A 15 6.78 -3.10 10.68
N GLN A 16 8.08 -3.40 10.75
CA GLN A 16 9.07 -2.73 9.92
C GLN A 16 10.15 -3.73 9.52
N LEU A 17 10.37 -3.87 8.22
CA LEU A 17 11.44 -4.68 7.66
C LEU A 17 12.48 -3.74 7.05
N LYS A 18 13.69 -3.78 7.61
CA LYS A 18 14.87 -3.11 7.07
C LYS A 18 15.97 -4.12 6.84
N TRP A 19 16.59 -4.04 5.67
CA TRP A 19 17.81 -4.77 5.42
C TRP A 19 18.67 -4.03 4.40
N SER A 20 19.96 -4.33 4.47
CA SER A 20 20.98 -3.74 3.62
C SER A 20 21.82 -4.84 3.00
N TYR A 21 22.29 -4.60 1.78
CA TYR A 21 23.26 -5.47 1.13
C TYR A 21 24.66 -4.97 1.43
N LYS A 22 25.50 -5.88 1.95
CA LYS A 22 26.89 -5.57 2.29
C LYS A 22 27.78 -5.74 1.06
N LEU A 23 28.33 -4.64 0.58
CA LEU A 23 29.48 -4.60 -0.31
C LEU A 23 30.77 -4.61 0.53
N ILE A 24 31.93 -4.69 -0.13
CA ILE A 24 33.23 -4.86 0.54
C ILE A 24 33.45 -3.76 1.60
N ASP A 25 33.35 -2.50 1.20
CA ASP A 25 33.62 -1.35 2.07
C ASP A 25 32.38 -0.54 2.44
N THR A 26 31.20 -0.91 1.94
CA THR A 26 29.96 -0.15 2.14
C THR A 26 28.74 -1.05 2.35
N SER A 27 27.70 -0.52 2.99
CA SER A 27 26.42 -1.18 3.14
C SER A 27 25.35 -0.34 2.45
N VAL A 28 24.63 -0.93 1.50
CA VAL A 28 23.59 -0.24 0.75
C VAL A 28 22.23 -0.63 1.33
N PRO A 29 21.44 0.32 1.89
CA PRO A 29 20.11 0.02 2.39
C PRO A 29 19.16 -0.28 1.23
N VAL A 30 18.64 -1.50 1.19
CA VAL A 30 17.79 -1.98 0.08
C VAL A 30 16.30 -1.94 0.44
N SER A 31 15.98 -2.16 1.72
CA SER A 31 14.61 -2.19 2.21
C SER A 31 14.41 -1.26 3.41
N ASP A 32 13.28 -0.58 3.40
CA ASP A 32 12.69 0.08 4.56
C ASP A 32 11.16 0.06 4.38
N CYS A 33 10.56 -1.11 4.51
CA CYS A 33 9.11 -1.26 4.39
C CYS A 33 8.48 -1.22 5.77
N ARG A 34 7.42 -0.43 5.92
CA ARG A 34 6.74 -0.20 7.19
C ARG A 34 5.25 -0.49 7.09
N ILE A 35 4.70 -0.98 8.19
CA ILE A 35 3.27 -1.07 8.43
C ILE A 35 3.03 -0.33 9.74
N ASN A 36 2.32 0.78 9.64
CA ASN A 36 2.01 1.63 10.77
C ASN A 36 1.23 0.85 11.84
N SER A 37 1.55 1.12 13.11
CA SER A 37 0.76 0.65 14.26
C SER A 37 -0.64 1.26 14.23
N VAL A 38 -1.58 0.70 15.01
CA VAL A 38 -2.97 1.22 15.08
C VAL A 38 -2.99 2.71 15.46
N GLU A 39 -2.13 3.13 16.39
CA GLU A 39 -2.03 4.52 16.85
C GLU A 39 -1.54 5.48 15.76
N ASN A 40 -0.68 4.99 14.87
CA ASN A 40 -0.11 5.77 13.77
C ASN A 40 -0.88 5.59 12.45
N LEU A 41 -1.97 4.82 12.47
CA LEU A 41 -2.78 4.56 11.29
C LEU A 41 -3.59 5.80 10.94
N LYS A 42 -3.18 6.50 9.88
CA LYS A 42 -3.86 7.71 9.45
C LYS A 42 -5.02 7.35 8.54
N LYS A 43 -6.23 7.75 8.93
CA LYS A 43 -7.36 7.73 8.00
C LYS A 43 -7.12 8.78 6.93
N LEU A 44 -7.23 8.36 5.68
CA LEU A 44 -7.08 9.23 4.53
C LEU A 44 -8.47 9.65 4.07
N THR A 45 -8.72 10.95 4.09
CA THR A 45 -9.98 11.51 3.59
C THR A 45 -9.78 11.82 2.12
N ILE A 46 -10.66 11.30 1.27
CA ILE A 46 -10.62 11.54 -0.16
C ILE A 46 -11.59 12.65 -0.51
N SER A 47 -11.08 13.75 -1.04
CA SER A 47 -11.89 14.83 -1.61
C SER A 47 -11.67 14.90 -3.12
N SER A 48 -12.76 14.93 -3.88
CA SER A 48 -12.75 15.21 -5.33
C SER A 48 -12.77 16.71 -5.64
N LYS A 49 -12.94 17.56 -4.63
CA LYS A 49 -12.97 19.02 -4.78
C LYS A 49 -11.71 19.61 -4.18
N TYR A 50 -10.95 20.36 -4.99
CA TYR A 50 -9.97 21.34 -4.48
C TYR A 50 -10.73 22.41 -3.70
N ASN A 51 -11.08 22.14 -2.44
CA ASN A 51 -11.49 23.18 -1.52
C ASN A 51 -10.22 23.70 -0.86
N ASN A 52 -10.06 25.03 -0.81
CA ASN A 52 -8.87 25.76 -0.37
C ASN A 52 -8.45 25.56 1.11
N CYS A 53 -8.85 24.46 1.75
CA CYS A 53 -8.41 24.09 3.09
C CYS A 53 -7.42 22.92 2.96
N PHE A 54 -6.12 23.23 2.93
CA PHE A 54 -5.07 22.22 2.91
C PHE A 54 -4.99 21.52 4.27
N ASP A 55 -5.74 20.44 4.46
CA ASP A 55 -5.45 19.48 5.52
C ASP A 55 -4.41 18.48 4.99
N PRO A 56 -3.22 18.35 5.62
CA PRO A 56 -2.18 17.39 5.23
C PRO A 56 -2.61 15.92 5.25
N SER A 57 -3.73 15.60 5.92
CA SER A 57 -4.30 14.26 6.01
C SER A 57 -5.29 13.92 4.88
N GLU A 58 -5.66 14.90 4.05
CA GLU A 58 -6.52 14.72 2.88
C GLU A 58 -5.70 14.27 1.65
N ILE A 59 -6.23 13.26 0.94
CA ILE A 59 -5.71 12.82 -0.35
C ILE A 59 -6.70 13.23 -1.44
N TYR A 60 -6.28 14.11 -2.33
CA TYR A 60 -7.10 14.55 -3.46
C TYR A 60 -6.94 13.59 -4.64
N LEU A 61 -7.73 12.51 -4.69
CA LEU A 61 -7.57 11.54 -5.78
C LEU A 61 -7.85 12.18 -7.13
N SER A 62 -6.89 12.05 -8.05
CA SER A 62 -7.11 12.31 -9.46
C SER A 62 -7.41 10.96 -10.11
N CYS A 63 -8.65 10.77 -10.55
CA CYS A 63 -8.96 9.68 -11.46
C CYS A 63 -9.37 10.34 -12.76
N ASN A 64 -8.77 9.93 -13.87
CA ASN A 64 -9.07 10.46 -15.21
C ASN A 64 -10.57 10.37 -15.57
N ASP A 65 -11.34 9.53 -14.87
CA ASP A 65 -12.80 9.51 -14.91
C ASP A 65 -13.43 10.27 -13.73
N HIS A 66 -13.55 11.59 -13.87
CA HIS A 66 -14.17 12.49 -12.89
C HIS A 66 -15.59 12.09 -12.42
N LYS A 67 -16.27 11.16 -13.11
CA LYS A 67 -17.60 10.64 -12.74
C LYS A 67 -17.58 9.29 -12.01
N ASN A 68 -16.54 8.47 -12.19
CA ASN A 68 -16.44 7.14 -11.55
C ASN A 68 -15.65 7.17 -10.23
N SER A 69 -14.76 8.16 -10.05
CA SER A 69 -13.98 8.34 -8.82
C SER A 69 -14.85 8.51 -7.58
N LEU A 70 -15.83 9.43 -7.65
CA LEU A 70 -16.79 9.71 -6.58
C LEU A 70 -17.55 8.44 -6.15
N LYS A 71 -18.04 7.64 -7.10
CA LYS A 71 -18.75 6.39 -6.82
C LYS A 71 -17.86 5.36 -6.11
N PHE A 72 -16.59 5.29 -6.49
CA PHE A 72 -15.64 4.35 -5.89
C PHE A 72 -15.32 4.73 -4.43
N THR A 73 -15.25 6.03 -4.13
CA THR A 73 -14.77 6.52 -2.83
C THR A 73 -15.87 6.70 -1.78
N ASP A 74 -17.12 6.95 -2.20
CA ASP A 74 -18.24 7.24 -1.30
C ASP A 74 -18.49 6.12 -0.26
N HIS A 75 -18.25 4.88 -0.67
CA HIS A 75 -18.45 3.70 0.16
C HIS A 75 -17.14 3.07 0.64
N LYS A 76 -16.01 3.79 0.60
CA LYS A 76 -14.71 3.23 1.00
C LYS A 76 -14.04 4.04 2.10
N LEU A 77 -13.28 3.35 2.93
CA LEU A 77 -12.46 3.93 4.00
C LEU A 77 -11.01 3.57 3.74
N PHE A 78 -10.15 4.59 3.70
CA PHE A 78 -8.73 4.45 3.39
C PHE A 78 -7.92 4.69 4.65
N PHE A 79 -6.95 3.83 4.91
CA PHE A 79 -6.03 3.93 6.03
C PHE A 79 -4.60 3.70 5.56
N GLU A 80 -3.71 4.63 5.87
CA GLU A 80 -2.30 4.59 5.47
C GLU A 80 -1.54 3.49 6.24
N LEU A 81 -1.09 2.46 5.53
CA LEU A 81 -0.18 1.44 6.05
C LEU A 81 1.26 1.91 6.05
N ASP A 82 1.69 2.45 4.92
CA ASP A 82 3.06 2.90 4.69
C ASP A 82 3.03 4.22 3.92
N SER A 83 3.91 5.13 4.31
CA SER A 83 4.16 6.39 3.60
C SER A 83 5.25 6.26 2.54
N CYS A 84 5.88 5.08 2.40
CA CYS A 84 6.92 4.75 1.42
C CYS A 84 7.94 5.88 1.23
N GLU A 85 8.46 6.42 2.34
CA GLU A 85 9.43 7.53 2.38
C GLU A 85 8.95 8.83 1.68
N GLY A 86 7.64 9.01 1.53
CA GLY A 86 7.01 10.16 0.87
C GLY A 86 6.86 10.02 -0.64
N TYR A 87 7.30 8.92 -1.26
CA TYR A 87 7.17 8.70 -2.70
C TYR A 87 5.79 8.19 -3.11
N SER A 88 5.08 7.51 -2.22
CA SER A 88 3.75 6.94 -2.46
C SER A 88 3.13 6.57 -1.12
N LYS A 89 1.84 6.23 -1.10
CA LYS A 89 1.19 5.71 0.11
C LYS A 89 0.58 4.35 -0.17
N VAL A 90 0.88 3.35 0.65
CA VAL A 90 0.13 2.09 0.63
C VAL A 90 -1.03 2.21 1.59
N CYS A 91 -2.23 1.89 1.11
CA CYS A 91 -3.46 2.09 1.85
C CYS A 91 -4.25 0.79 1.99
N LEU A 92 -4.75 0.52 3.21
CA LEU A 92 -5.86 -0.38 3.43
C LEU A 92 -7.15 0.30 3.02
N VAL A 93 -7.97 -0.43 2.25
CA VAL A 93 -9.24 0.05 1.75
C VAL A 93 -10.35 -0.88 2.20
N PHE A 94 -11.25 -0.38 3.04
CA PHE A 94 -12.42 -1.12 3.50
C PHE A 94 -13.68 -0.62 2.80
N ASN A 95 -14.51 -1.56 2.36
CA ASN A 95 -15.86 -1.23 1.94
C ASN A 95 -16.71 -0.91 3.19
N LYS A 96 -17.35 0.26 3.20
CA LYS A 96 -18.38 0.60 4.18
C LYS A 96 -19.46 -0.48 4.07
N PRO A 97 -19.93 -1.04 5.19
CA PRO A 97 -21.02 -2.00 5.16
C PRO A 97 -22.26 -1.30 4.57
N ASN A 98 -22.65 -1.67 3.36
CA ASN A 98 -23.96 -1.30 2.86
C ASN A 98 -25.00 -2.02 3.73
N TYR A 99 -26.07 -1.31 4.05
CA TYR A 99 -27.10 -1.70 5.02
C TYR A 99 -27.40 -3.21 5.03
N LYS A 100 -27.33 -3.79 6.24
CA LYS A 100 -27.70 -5.16 6.64
C LYS A 100 -28.49 -5.93 5.59
N ILE A 101 -27.82 -6.85 4.88
CA ILE A 101 -28.49 -8.03 4.33
C ILE A 101 -27.71 -9.24 4.86
N ASN A 102 -28.39 -10.01 5.72
CA ASN A 102 -28.04 -11.34 6.21
C ASN A 102 -26.82 -11.46 7.16
N ASN A 103 -26.94 -10.91 8.38
CA ASN A 103 -26.29 -11.26 9.67
C ASN A 103 -24.82 -11.74 9.80
N HIS A 104 -24.05 -11.90 8.73
CA HIS A 104 -22.61 -12.17 8.74
C HIS A 104 -21.96 -11.30 7.67
N PHE A 105 -21.63 -10.06 8.03
CA PHE A 105 -20.90 -9.15 7.15
C PHE A 105 -19.45 -9.09 7.61
N GLU A 106 -18.58 -9.89 6.98
CA GLU A 106 -17.15 -9.66 7.10
C GLU A 106 -16.77 -8.45 6.23
N PRO A 107 -16.15 -7.41 6.81
CA PRO A 107 -15.76 -6.24 6.04
C PRO A 107 -14.67 -6.63 5.03
N GLN A 108 -14.97 -6.49 3.74
CA GLN A 108 -13.99 -6.67 2.68
C GLN A 108 -12.87 -5.64 2.81
N CYS A 109 -11.65 -6.12 2.75
CA CYS A 109 -10.42 -5.35 2.79
C CYS A 109 -9.73 -5.49 1.44
N SER A 110 -9.01 -4.47 0.99
CA SER A 110 -8.12 -4.55 -0.16
C SER A 110 -6.95 -3.59 0.06
N VAL A 111 -5.84 -3.82 -0.62
CA VAL A 111 -4.64 -3.00 -0.49
C VAL A 111 -4.34 -2.31 -1.81
N TRP A 112 -4.12 -1.01 -1.74
CA TRP A 112 -3.94 -0.14 -2.91
C TRP A 112 -2.71 0.75 -2.70
N LEU A 113 -2.03 1.06 -3.81
CA LEU A 113 -0.99 2.09 -3.86
C LEU A 113 -1.61 3.40 -4.35
N VAL A 114 -1.34 4.48 -3.63
CA VAL A 114 -1.58 5.86 -4.07
C VAL A 114 -0.24 6.45 -4.48
N ASP A 115 -0.07 6.77 -5.76
CA ASP A 115 1.16 7.39 -6.26
C ASP A 115 1.19 8.92 -6.04
N ARG A 116 2.24 9.60 -6.50
CA ARG A 116 2.37 11.07 -6.39
C ARG A 116 1.39 11.85 -7.25
N SER A 117 0.84 11.24 -8.30
CA SER A 117 -0.23 11.81 -9.12
C SER A 117 -1.61 11.63 -8.47
N LEU A 118 -1.66 11.00 -7.29
CA LEU A 118 -2.87 10.67 -6.57
C LEU A 118 -3.75 9.68 -7.35
N SER A 119 -3.12 8.87 -8.19
CA SER A 119 -3.74 7.74 -8.90
C SER A 119 -3.73 6.51 -8.00
N LEU A 120 -4.83 5.76 -8.04
CA LEU A 120 -5.00 4.51 -7.32
C LEU A 120 -4.59 3.32 -8.18
N HIS A 121 -3.69 2.50 -7.66
CA HIS A 121 -3.24 1.26 -8.28
C HIS A 121 -3.57 0.09 -7.34
N TYR A 122 -4.25 -0.92 -7.87
CA TYR A 122 -4.63 -2.09 -7.09
C TYR A 122 -3.42 -2.98 -6.84
N LEU A 123 -3.23 -3.46 -5.60
CA LEU A 123 -2.20 -4.43 -5.27
C LEU A 123 -2.81 -5.81 -4.99
N THR A 124 -3.67 -5.90 -3.97
CA THR A 124 -4.24 -7.18 -3.52
C THR A 124 -5.63 -7.04 -2.88
N ASP A 125 -6.32 -8.17 -2.74
CA ASP A 125 -7.67 -8.31 -2.17
C ASP A 125 -7.68 -8.64 -0.67
N SER A 126 -6.52 -8.79 -0.04
CA SER A 126 -6.41 -9.02 1.39
C SER A 126 -5.09 -8.49 1.94
N PHE A 127 -5.05 -8.24 3.25
CA PHE A 127 -3.83 -7.81 3.92
C PHE A 127 -2.83 -8.95 4.00
N THR A 128 -3.28 -10.19 4.21
CA THR A 128 -2.38 -11.36 4.17
C THR A 128 -1.74 -11.54 2.80
N SER A 129 -2.49 -11.41 1.70
CA SER A 129 -1.94 -11.44 0.34
C SER A 129 -0.91 -10.31 0.15
N TYR A 130 -1.19 -9.11 0.67
CA TYR A 130 -0.24 -7.99 0.61
C TYR A 130 1.05 -8.30 1.38
N MET A 131 0.96 -8.87 2.58
CA MET A 131 2.13 -9.27 3.37
C MET A 131 2.97 -10.31 2.62
N ALA A 132 2.33 -11.30 2.01
CA ALA A 132 3.03 -12.31 1.20
C ALA A 132 3.71 -11.68 -0.02
N LEU A 133 3.03 -10.78 -0.71
CA LEU A 133 3.57 -10.06 -1.87
C LEU A 133 4.74 -9.15 -1.48
N MET A 134 4.63 -8.41 -0.38
CA MET A 134 5.74 -7.64 0.19
C MET A 134 6.94 -8.54 0.47
N MET A 135 6.74 -9.71 1.08
CA MET A 135 7.81 -10.64 1.39
C MET A 135 8.41 -11.29 0.14
N SER A 136 7.61 -11.56 -0.91
CA SER A 136 8.12 -12.10 -2.16
C SER A 136 9.08 -11.11 -2.83
N HIS A 137 8.78 -9.81 -2.82
CA HIS A 137 9.70 -8.76 -3.26
C HIS A 137 10.81 -8.44 -2.25
N CYS A 138 10.98 -9.27 -1.21
CA CYS A 138 11.87 -9.03 -0.09
C CYS A 138 11.74 -7.61 0.50
N ALA A 139 10.56 -7.00 0.38
CA ALA A 139 10.27 -5.65 0.81
C ALA A 139 11.25 -4.57 0.29
N ILE A 140 11.82 -4.73 -0.93
CA ILE A 140 12.68 -3.69 -1.53
C ILE A 140 11.94 -2.36 -1.59
N LYS A 141 12.61 -1.24 -1.34
CA LYS A 141 12.00 0.10 -1.46
C LYS A 141 11.25 0.26 -2.78
N GLN A 142 10.01 0.74 -2.70
CA GLN A 142 9.16 1.08 -3.86
C GLN A 142 8.81 -0.11 -4.77
N TRP A 143 8.89 -1.36 -4.30
CA TRP A 143 8.50 -2.54 -5.09
C TRP A 143 7.06 -2.46 -5.63
N GLN A 144 6.15 -1.77 -4.93
CA GLN A 144 4.75 -1.61 -5.29
C GLN A 144 4.56 -0.94 -6.66
N TYR A 145 5.53 -0.14 -7.11
CA TYR A 145 5.49 0.51 -8.41
C TYR A 145 5.49 -0.46 -9.59
N ALA A 146 5.83 -1.74 -9.37
CA ALA A 146 5.73 -2.75 -10.40
C ALA A 146 4.28 -2.98 -10.90
N PHE A 147 3.28 -2.60 -10.10
CA PHE A 147 1.85 -2.69 -10.42
C PHE A 147 1.29 -1.40 -11.02
N THR A 148 2.16 -0.46 -11.39
CA THR A 148 1.78 0.82 -11.99
C THR A 148 2.28 0.90 -13.43
N GLU A 149 1.67 1.74 -14.25
CA GLU A 149 2.13 1.99 -15.63
C GLU A 149 3.54 2.60 -15.70
N ILE A 150 3.96 3.27 -14.61
CA ILE A 150 5.31 3.86 -14.49
C ILE A 150 6.37 2.76 -14.35
N GLY A 151 6.02 1.67 -13.65
CA GLY A 151 6.93 0.56 -13.34
C GLY A 151 7.99 0.91 -12.29
N LEU A 152 8.88 -0.05 -12.03
CA LEU A 152 9.91 0.06 -10.99
C LEU A 152 10.93 1.19 -11.28
N PRO A 153 11.28 2.01 -10.27
CA PRO A 153 12.40 2.94 -10.35
C PRO A 153 13.72 2.22 -10.69
N PRO A 154 14.69 2.91 -11.35
CA PRO A 154 15.95 2.27 -11.76
C PRO A 154 16.71 1.59 -10.62
N GLN A 155 16.77 2.22 -9.44
CA GLN A 155 17.45 1.66 -8.27
C GLN A 155 16.77 0.39 -7.77
N THR A 156 15.44 0.41 -7.65
CA THR A 156 14.64 -0.75 -7.23
C THR A 156 14.75 -1.89 -8.23
N ARG A 157 14.75 -1.59 -9.54
CA ARG A 157 14.83 -2.60 -10.61
C ARG A 157 16.11 -3.43 -10.53
N VAL A 158 17.24 -2.81 -10.20
CA VAL A 158 18.52 -3.54 -10.03
C VAL A 158 18.39 -4.58 -8.91
N TRP A 159 17.77 -4.21 -7.78
CA TRP A 159 17.56 -5.13 -6.67
C TRP A 159 16.53 -6.21 -6.98
N ASP A 160 15.46 -5.87 -7.69
CA ASP A 160 14.44 -6.84 -8.13
C ASP A 160 15.09 -7.94 -8.98
N VAL A 161 15.86 -7.56 -10.01
CA VAL A 161 16.61 -8.51 -10.85
C VAL A 161 17.65 -9.30 -10.04
N PHE A 162 18.38 -8.65 -9.14
CA PHE A 162 19.37 -9.33 -8.29
C PHE A 162 18.73 -10.40 -7.41
N ILE A 163 17.61 -10.09 -6.76
CA ILE A 163 16.85 -11.03 -5.93
C ILE A 163 16.28 -12.16 -6.78
N SER A 164 15.73 -11.84 -7.96
CA SER A 164 15.25 -12.84 -8.91
C SER A 164 16.32 -13.85 -9.31
N LEU A 165 17.53 -13.36 -9.62
CA LEU A 165 18.65 -14.23 -10.00
C LEU A 165 19.21 -15.03 -8.82
N THR A 166 19.26 -14.43 -7.63
CA THR A 166 19.89 -15.04 -6.45
C THR A 166 19.00 -16.10 -5.81
N PHE A 167 17.69 -15.86 -5.77
CA PHE A 167 16.73 -16.72 -5.07
C PHE A 167 15.77 -17.46 -6.01
N GLY A 168 15.86 -17.22 -7.33
CA GLY A 168 15.02 -17.88 -8.33
C GLY A 168 13.59 -17.35 -8.42
N PHE A 169 13.28 -16.20 -7.82
CA PHE A 169 11.95 -15.59 -7.89
C PHE A 169 11.76 -14.84 -9.21
N TYR A 170 10.90 -15.32 -10.10
CA TYR A 170 10.50 -14.54 -11.28
C TYR A 170 9.18 -13.82 -11.03
N PHE A 171 9.22 -12.49 -10.97
CA PHE A 171 8.01 -11.67 -10.88
C PHE A 171 7.49 -11.41 -12.29
N LYS A 172 6.29 -11.90 -12.59
CA LYS A 172 5.51 -11.45 -13.75
C LYS A 172 4.49 -10.45 -13.25
N TYR A 173 4.64 -9.21 -13.68
CA TYR A 173 3.73 -8.11 -13.40
C TYR A 173 2.77 -7.94 -14.57
#